data_AF-A0A3M7MNN8-F1
#
_entry.id   AF-A0A3M7MNN8-F1
#
_cell.length_a   1.000
_cell.length_b   1.000
_cell.length_c   1.000
_cell.angle_alpha   90.00
_cell.angle_beta   90.00
_cell.angle_gamma   90.00
#
_symmetry.space_group_name_H-M   'P 1'
#
loop_
_entity.id
_entity.type
_entity.pdbx_description
1 polymer ?
#
loop_
_entity_poly.entity_id
_entity_poly.type
_entity_poly.pdbx_seq_one_letter_code
_entity_poly.pdbx_strand_id
1 'polypeptide(L)'
;MTYFRIGVRLAVALTLTYVIYSLVSEFVGLSLPYTPVLEAAWGKTSTAASASSSSVLPYRWAQRQYTDKSLPTSPIRHVVLSNTNYSATTEPTLLVLVMTKDAASWGQGRNVSSFLDMLLWTELDPATITLALLTSSEDEFETYRTSEAMLATDYSSIHLIHHPGYSDSGTSRMFRHLPGVQHSRRVHMARLRNYASLTSLLPSHEHLLWIDADVYEFSPGLVQGMLGFSAANPRVGIQTAISHPGESNGDYDFNAWAGLRSTPSPRQREKLRKDKGYWQAGGVRGKSKHMGELRREIELARDKQANPESAEPSEEGESDQIEGLIRLDSVGATVLLMKAHLWRQGLSFATSYLVGTDWQDEGWDAVESEGLCVAVRNLINEEYGRPGGVGCWGIVDGYTRHSNS
;
A
#
# COMPACT_ATOMS: atom_id res chain seq x y z
N MET A 1 -3.21 25.39 -52.54
CA MET A 1 -4.07 24.61 -51.60
C MET A 1 -4.51 23.24 -52.15
N THR A 2 -3.85 22.71 -53.19
CA THR A 2 -4.24 21.43 -53.84
C THR A 2 -3.27 20.29 -53.55
N TYR A 3 -1.98 20.58 -53.33
CA TYR A 3 -0.95 19.58 -53.00
C TYR A 3 -1.04 19.03 -51.56
N PHE A 4 -1.53 19.84 -50.60
CA PHE A 4 -1.66 19.42 -49.21
C PHE A 4 -2.81 18.40 -48.99
N ARG A 5 -3.85 18.43 -49.83
CA ARG A 5 -4.98 17.50 -49.77
C ARG A 5 -4.68 16.12 -50.38
N ILE A 6 -3.66 16.02 -51.24
CA ILE A 6 -3.23 14.75 -51.84
C ILE A 6 -2.32 13.97 -50.87
N GLY A 7 -1.40 14.65 -50.18
CA GLY A 7 -0.51 14.03 -49.19
C GLY A 7 -1.26 13.41 -48.00
N VAL A 8 -2.29 14.10 -47.49
CA VAL A 8 -3.12 13.57 -46.39
C VAL A 8 -3.95 12.35 -46.83
N ARG A 9 -4.44 12.33 -48.07
CA ARG A 9 -5.19 11.17 -48.60
C ARG A 9 -4.29 9.95 -48.84
N LEU A 10 -3.03 10.15 -49.25
CA LEU A 10 -2.06 9.07 -49.43
C LEU A 10 -1.62 8.47 -48.09
N ALA A 11 -1.38 9.31 -47.08
CA ALA A 11 -0.99 8.88 -45.75
C ALA A 11 -2.11 8.07 -45.07
N VAL A 12 -3.37 8.53 -45.16
CA VAL A 12 -4.53 7.81 -44.63
C VAL A 12 -4.72 6.46 -45.35
N ALA A 13 -4.55 6.41 -46.67
CA ALA A 13 -4.66 5.17 -47.43
C ALA A 13 -3.58 4.14 -47.06
N LEU A 14 -2.33 4.58 -46.85
CA LEU A 14 -1.21 3.72 -46.42
C LEU A 14 -1.38 3.21 -44.99
N THR A 15 -1.87 4.04 -44.06
CA THR A 15 -2.21 3.59 -42.70
C THR A 15 -3.38 2.62 -42.69
N LEU A 16 -4.40 2.83 -43.53
CA LEU A 16 -5.54 1.91 -43.61
C LEU A 16 -5.12 0.54 -44.19
N THR A 17 -4.23 0.52 -45.19
CA THR A 17 -3.70 -0.73 -45.74
C THR A 17 -2.83 -1.48 -44.73
N TYR A 18 -2.02 -0.77 -43.93
CA TYR A 18 -1.22 -1.39 -42.87
C TYR A 18 -2.08 -1.98 -41.74
N VAL A 19 -3.15 -1.29 -41.34
CA VAL A 19 -4.10 -1.77 -40.31
C VAL A 19 -4.89 -2.97 -40.81
N ILE A 20 -5.39 -2.94 -42.06
CA ILE A 20 -6.08 -4.08 -42.67
C ILE A 20 -5.14 -5.28 -42.83
N TYR A 21 -3.89 -5.05 -43.24
CA TYR A 21 -2.90 -6.12 -43.36
C TYR A 21 -2.53 -6.75 -42.01
N SER A 22 -2.36 -5.93 -40.96
CA SER A 22 -2.05 -6.43 -39.61
C SER A 22 -3.21 -7.27 -39.03
N LEU A 23 -4.47 -6.84 -39.25
CA LEU A 23 -5.66 -7.58 -38.84
C LEU A 23 -5.85 -8.90 -39.61
N VAL A 24 -5.47 -8.95 -40.90
CA VAL A 24 -5.54 -10.17 -41.72
C VAL A 24 -4.37 -11.13 -41.39
N SER A 25 -3.20 -10.59 -41.06
CA SER A 25 -2.02 -11.36 -40.63
C SER A 25 -2.27 -12.11 -39.32
N GLU A 26 -2.94 -11.47 -38.35
CA GLU A 26 -3.31 -12.12 -37.08
C GLU A 26 -4.39 -13.21 -37.25
N PHE A 27 -5.21 -13.14 -38.30
CA PHE A 27 -6.29 -14.11 -38.53
C PHE A 27 -5.89 -15.32 -39.39
N VAL A 28 -4.77 -15.26 -40.15
CA VAL A 28 -4.40 -16.30 -41.13
C VAL A 28 -3.05 -17.00 -40.81
N GLY A 29 -2.30 -16.56 -39.80
CA GLY A 29 -1.15 -17.33 -39.29
C GLY A 29 -0.04 -17.58 -40.31
N LEU A 30 0.18 -16.66 -41.27
CA LEU A 30 1.24 -16.76 -42.28
C LEU A 30 2.48 -15.99 -41.82
N SER A 31 3.51 -16.72 -41.37
CA SER A 31 4.85 -16.19 -41.08
C SER A 31 5.69 -16.04 -42.35
N LEU A 32 6.35 -14.88 -42.53
CA LEU A 32 7.32 -14.66 -43.61
C LEU A 32 8.61 -15.46 -43.37
N PRO A 33 9.28 -15.98 -44.43
CA PRO A 33 10.51 -16.74 -44.32
C PRO A 33 11.74 -15.86 -44.04
N TYR A 34 12.59 -16.41 -43.18
CA TYR A 34 13.94 -16.03 -42.79
C TYR A 34 14.82 -15.59 -43.99
N THR A 35 15.50 -14.45 -43.89
CA THR A 35 16.60 -14.05 -44.80
C THR A 35 17.94 -14.23 -44.08
N PRO A 36 18.93 -14.95 -44.66
CA PRO A 36 20.25 -15.08 -44.06
C PRO A 36 21.10 -13.84 -44.37
N VAL A 37 21.79 -13.31 -43.35
CA VAL A 37 22.80 -12.27 -43.51
C VAL A 37 24.16 -12.93 -43.71
N LEU A 38 24.87 -12.46 -44.74
CA LEU A 38 26.19 -12.90 -45.17
C LEU A 38 27.29 -12.64 -44.12
N GLU A 39 28.09 -13.67 -43.86
CA GLU A 39 29.40 -13.56 -43.22
C GLU A 39 30.40 -12.86 -44.15
N ALA A 40 31.13 -11.88 -43.62
CA ALA A 40 32.42 -11.45 -44.15
C ALA A 40 33.41 -11.32 -43.00
N ALA A 41 34.41 -12.19 -43.03
CA ALA A 41 35.51 -12.28 -42.08
C ALA A 41 36.50 -11.12 -42.23
N TRP A 42 36.98 -10.57 -41.10
CA TRP A 42 38.36 -10.12 -40.91
C TRP A 42 38.70 -10.12 -39.41
N GLY A 43 39.77 -10.83 -39.05
CA GLY A 43 40.29 -10.88 -37.69
C GLY A 43 41.32 -9.79 -37.40
N LYS A 44 41.46 -9.43 -36.13
CA LYS A 44 42.72 -9.36 -35.36
C LYS A 44 42.46 -8.96 -33.90
N THR A 45 43.18 -9.63 -33.03
CA THR A 45 43.44 -9.44 -31.59
C THR A 45 43.65 -7.99 -31.12
N SER A 46 43.09 -7.60 -29.96
CA SER A 46 43.83 -7.31 -28.71
C SER A 46 42.91 -6.87 -27.56
N THR A 47 43.08 -7.48 -26.38
CA THR A 47 43.07 -6.92 -25.01
C THR A 47 42.17 -5.71 -24.67
N ALA A 48 41.28 -5.88 -23.69
CA ALA A 48 41.45 -5.38 -22.32
C ALA A 48 40.11 -5.43 -21.56
N ALA A 49 40.20 -5.77 -20.28
CA ALA A 49 39.10 -5.89 -19.35
C ALA A 49 38.26 -4.60 -19.26
N SER A 50 36.94 -4.73 -19.22
CA SER A 50 36.10 -3.77 -18.50
C SER A 50 35.63 -4.46 -17.22
N ALA A 51 36.10 -3.93 -16.10
CA ALA A 51 35.76 -4.37 -14.76
C ALA A 51 34.26 -4.18 -14.56
N SER A 52 33.54 -5.27 -14.27
CA SER A 52 32.24 -5.16 -13.63
C SER A 52 32.47 -4.50 -12.28
N SER A 53 31.89 -3.32 -12.05
CA SER A 53 31.80 -2.74 -10.72
C SER A 53 30.88 -3.62 -9.87
N SER A 54 31.43 -4.68 -9.27
CA SER A 54 30.77 -5.35 -8.16
C SER A 54 30.71 -4.35 -7.02
N SER A 55 29.56 -3.73 -6.80
CA SER A 55 29.28 -2.99 -5.58
C SER A 55 29.43 -3.97 -4.42
N VAL A 56 30.60 -3.96 -3.78
CA VAL A 56 30.85 -4.73 -2.57
C VAL A 56 29.91 -4.15 -1.53
N LEU A 57 28.93 -4.93 -1.07
CA LEU A 57 28.06 -4.51 0.03
C LEU A 57 28.95 -4.06 1.20
N PRO A 58 28.60 -2.98 1.92
CA PRO A 58 29.31 -2.60 3.13
C PRO A 58 29.47 -3.83 4.04
N TYR A 59 30.64 -3.99 4.68
CA TYR A 59 31.02 -5.18 5.45
C TYR A 59 29.99 -5.60 6.52
N ARG A 60 29.11 -4.67 6.93
CA ARG A 60 28.05 -4.88 7.91
C ARG A 60 26.79 -5.62 7.41
N TRP A 61 26.66 -5.93 6.12
CA TRP A 61 25.42 -6.55 5.59
C TRP A 61 25.63 -8.01 5.20
N ALA A 62 24.90 -8.92 5.86
CA ALA A 62 24.73 -10.30 5.41
C ALA A 62 23.54 -10.37 4.43
N GLN A 63 23.77 -10.88 3.22
CA GLN A 63 22.72 -10.97 2.19
C GLN A 63 22.21 -12.41 2.04
N ARG A 64 20.89 -12.55 1.94
CA ARG A 64 20.20 -13.74 1.42
C ARG A 64 19.30 -13.34 0.27
N GLN A 65 19.18 -14.21 -0.73
CA GLN A 65 18.30 -13.98 -1.87
C GLN A 65 17.42 -15.20 -2.12
N TYR A 66 16.14 -14.94 -2.30
CA TYR A 66 15.12 -15.91 -2.65
C TYR A 66 14.54 -15.55 -4.02
N THR A 67 14.29 -16.57 -4.83
CA THR A 67 13.66 -16.41 -6.14
C THR A 67 12.51 -17.40 -6.22
N ASP A 68 11.28 -16.89 -6.27
CA ASP A 68 10.11 -17.70 -6.57
C ASP A 68 9.86 -17.70 -8.09
N LYS A 69 9.90 -18.90 -8.67
CA LYS A 69 9.73 -19.15 -10.11
C LYS A 69 8.31 -19.62 -10.44
N SER A 70 7.37 -19.49 -9.51
CA SER A 70 5.94 -19.78 -9.73
C SER A 70 5.34 -18.94 -10.87
N LEU A 71 5.91 -17.76 -11.14
CA LEU A 71 5.60 -16.90 -12.29
C LEU A 71 6.69 -17.06 -13.38
N PRO A 72 6.44 -17.79 -14.47
CA PRO A 72 7.49 -18.19 -15.42
C PRO A 72 8.14 -17.04 -16.20
N THR A 73 7.39 -15.97 -16.46
CA THR A 73 7.81 -14.83 -17.29
C THR A 73 8.44 -13.70 -16.48
N SER A 74 8.18 -13.65 -15.17
CA SER A 74 8.76 -12.65 -14.27
C SER A 74 8.83 -13.23 -12.86
N PRO A 75 9.99 -13.79 -12.43
CA PRO A 75 10.11 -14.40 -11.13
C PRO A 75 10.04 -13.33 -10.02
N ILE A 76 9.44 -13.70 -8.89
CA ILE A 76 9.45 -12.86 -7.70
C ILE A 76 10.86 -12.96 -7.08
N ARG A 77 11.50 -11.83 -6.82
CA ARG A 77 12.83 -11.76 -6.20
C ARG A 77 12.71 -11.11 -4.84
N HIS A 78 13.29 -11.73 -3.82
CA HIS A 78 13.31 -11.21 -2.46
C HIS A 78 14.75 -11.25 -1.93
N VAL A 79 15.31 -10.07 -1.69
CA VAL A 79 16.63 -9.91 -1.09
C VAL A 79 16.45 -9.46 0.36
N VAL A 80 17.08 -10.19 1.28
CA VAL A 80 17.13 -9.86 2.71
C VAL A 80 18.55 -9.45 3.03
N LEU A 81 18.71 -8.24 3.56
CA LEU A 81 19.96 -7.72 4.11
C LEU A 81 19.80 -7.67 5.63
N SER A 82 20.62 -8.43 6.35
CA SER A 82 20.65 -8.42 7.82
C SER A 82 21.91 -7.71 8.28
N ASN A 83 21.77 -6.74 9.18
CA ASN A 83 22.89 -5.97 9.70
C ASN A 83 23.64 -6.81 10.75
N THR A 84 24.91 -7.10 10.49
CA THR A 84 25.75 -7.97 11.31
C THR A 84 26.27 -7.29 12.57
N ASN A 85 26.07 -5.97 12.72
CA ASN A 85 26.38 -5.25 13.94
C ASN A 85 25.42 -5.60 15.08
N TYR A 86 24.22 -6.08 14.77
CA TYR A 86 23.23 -6.47 15.77
C TYR A 86 23.33 -7.97 16.06
N SER A 87 23.32 -8.31 17.35
CA SER A 87 23.32 -9.69 17.79
C SER A 87 21.87 -10.23 17.87
N ALA A 88 21.73 -11.54 18.06
CA ALA A 88 20.41 -12.17 18.29
C ALA A 88 19.66 -11.64 19.52
N THR A 89 20.28 -10.82 20.39
CA THR A 89 19.59 -10.20 21.54
C THR A 89 19.01 -8.82 21.23
N THR A 90 19.25 -8.27 20.04
CA THR A 90 18.75 -6.95 19.59
C THR A 90 17.85 -7.16 18.37
N GLU A 91 16.77 -7.94 18.56
CA GLU A 91 15.85 -8.25 17.47
C GLU A 91 14.94 -7.05 17.14
N PRO A 92 14.59 -6.83 15.86
CA PRO A 92 13.75 -5.70 15.48
C PRO A 92 12.32 -5.89 16.01
N THR A 93 11.75 -4.83 16.57
CA THR A 93 10.39 -4.81 17.11
C THR A 93 9.39 -4.14 16.15
N LEU A 94 9.85 -3.33 15.19
CA LEU A 94 8.99 -2.64 14.24
C LEU A 94 9.27 -3.07 12.80
N LEU A 95 8.23 -3.54 12.10
CA LEU A 95 8.28 -3.78 10.66
C LEU A 95 7.66 -2.61 9.90
N VAL A 96 8.46 -1.81 9.21
CA VAL A 96 7.99 -0.71 8.34
C VAL A 96 7.83 -1.24 6.91
N LEU A 97 6.65 -1.07 6.32
CA LEU A 97 6.28 -1.61 5.02
C LEU A 97 5.87 -0.51 4.06
N VAL A 98 6.47 -0.50 2.87
CA VAL A 98 6.13 0.40 1.77
C VAL A 98 5.98 -0.41 0.49
N MET A 99 5.01 -0.02 -0.32
CA MET A 99 4.79 -0.64 -1.63
C MET A 99 4.74 0.42 -2.72
N THR A 100 5.46 0.17 -3.81
CA THR A 100 5.44 0.97 -5.02
C THR A 100 5.01 0.12 -6.21
N LYS A 101 4.37 0.75 -7.21
CA LYS A 101 4.23 0.13 -8.52
C LYS A 101 5.53 0.32 -9.33
N ASP A 102 5.98 1.56 -9.35
CA ASP A 102 7.15 2.09 -10.07
C ASP A 102 7.55 3.44 -9.45
N ALA A 103 8.57 4.10 -10.02
CA ALA A 103 9.11 5.37 -9.53
C ALA A 103 8.05 6.49 -9.40
N ALA A 104 6.95 6.45 -10.17
CA ALA A 104 5.90 7.46 -10.06
C ALA A 104 5.07 7.33 -8.77
N SER A 105 5.21 6.23 -8.04
CA SER A 105 4.49 5.99 -6.77
C SER A 105 4.95 6.92 -5.64
N TRP A 106 6.17 7.46 -5.72
CA TRP A 106 6.74 8.34 -4.69
C TRP A 106 6.12 9.75 -4.69
N GLY A 107 5.46 10.14 -5.78
CA GLY A 107 5.00 11.51 -6.02
C GLY A 107 6.00 12.36 -6.82
N GLN A 108 5.56 13.53 -7.27
CA GLN A 108 6.36 14.43 -8.10
C GLN A 108 7.63 14.89 -7.36
N GLY A 109 8.79 14.71 -7.99
CA GLY A 109 10.08 15.14 -7.43
C GLY A 109 10.59 14.29 -6.26
N ARG A 110 9.95 13.15 -5.98
CA ARG A 110 10.30 12.26 -4.87
C ARG A 110 10.82 10.92 -5.33
N ASN A 111 11.54 10.24 -4.44
CA ASN A 111 12.14 8.93 -4.63
C ASN A 111 12.34 8.24 -3.27
N VAL A 112 12.91 7.03 -3.29
CA VAL A 112 13.22 6.28 -2.06
C VAL A 112 14.07 7.06 -1.05
N SER A 113 15.07 7.83 -1.49
CA SER A 113 15.91 8.62 -0.58
C SER A 113 15.09 9.68 0.16
N SER A 114 14.21 10.39 -0.54
CA SER A 114 13.32 11.38 0.11
C SER A 114 12.34 10.76 1.10
N PHE A 115 11.94 9.49 0.88
CA PHE A 115 11.14 8.74 1.84
C PHE A 115 11.96 8.36 3.08
N LEU A 116 13.19 7.89 2.88
CA LEU A 116 14.09 7.53 3.99
C LEU A 116 14.41 8.75 4.86
N ASP A 117 14.65 9.92 4.25
CA ASP A 117 14.85 11.17 4.98
C ASP A 117 13.63 11.47 5.86
N MET A 118 12.43 11.43 5.30
CA MET A 118 11.17 11.62 6.04
C MET A 118 11.03 10.59 7.18
N LEU A 119 11.40 9.33 6.96
CA LEU A 119 11.35 8.30 8.00
C LEU A 119 12.33 8.60 9.14
N LEU A 120 13.53 9.11 8.84
CA LEU A 120 14.50 9.54 9.87
C LEU A 120 13.98 10.71 10.71
N TRP A 121 13.21 11.63 10.11
CA TRP A 121 12.54 12.73 10.84
C TRP A 121 11.47 12.28 11.82
N THR A 122 11.02 11.02 11.74
CA THR A 122 10.09 10.49 12.74
C THR A 122 10.75 10.22 14.08
N GLU A 123 12.08 10.32 14.23
CA GLU A 123 12.81 10.00 15.48
C GLU A 123 12.66 8.53 15.95
N LEU A 124 12.24 7.62 15.06
CA LEU A 124 12.33 6.19 15.33
C LEU A 124 13.79 5.74 15.33
N ASP A 125 14.13 4.80 16.21
CA ASP A 125 15.45 4.18 16.22
C ASP A 125 15.56 3.17 15.06
N PRO A 126 16.40 3.44 14.03
CA PRO A 126 16.58 2.52 12.91
C PRO A 126 17.03 1.12 13.35
N ALA A 127 17.75 1.01 14.46
CA ALA A 127 18.23 -0.25 15.01
C ALA A 127 17.09 -1.22 15.40
N THR A 128 15.88 -0.69 15.61
CA THR A 128 14.69 -1.47 15.97
C THR A 128 13.82 -1.82 14.75
N ILE A 129 14.17 -1.32 13.58
CA ILE A 129 13.35 -1.39 12.37
C ILE A 129 13.85 -2.48 11.42
N THR A 130 12.90 -3.31 10.98
CA THR A 130 12.98 -3.99 9.68
C THR A 130 12.28 -3.12 8.64
N LEU A 131 12.99 -2.69 7.60
CA LEU A 131 12.41 -1.95 6.48
C LEU A 131 12.10 -2.89 5.32
N ALA A 132 10.84 -2.98 4.90
CA ALA A 132 10.40 -3.78 3.78
C ALA A 132 9.87 -2.90 2.63
N LEU A 133 10.53 -2.99 1.48
CA LEU A 133 10.17 -2.29 0.25
C LEU A 133 9.72 -3.31 -0.81
N LEU A 134 8.46 -3.26 -1.20
CA LEU A 134 7.93 -4.03 -2.33
C LEU A 134 7.75 -3.12 -3.55
N THR A 135 8.22 -3.56 -4.72
CA THR A 135 7.97 -2.89 -5.99
C THR A 135 7.54 -3.86 -7.08
N SER A 136 6.72 -3.39 -8.02
CA SER A 136 6.39 -4.09 -9.27
C SER A 136 7.23 -3.65 -10.47
N SER A 137 8.27 -2.84 -10.25
CA SER A 137 9.18 -2.35 -11.27
C SER A 137 10.59 -2.90 -11.03
N GLU A 138 11.15 -3.52 -12.07
CA GLU A 138 12.52 -4.02 -12.08
C GLU A 138 13.53 -2.88 -11.84
N ASP A 139 13.33 -1.73 -12.49
CA ASP A 139 14.20 -0.55 -12.37
C ASP A 139 14.19 0.03 -10.95
N GLU A 140 13.01 0.13 -10.31
CA GLU A 140 12.92 0.55 -8.90
C GLU A 140 13.56 -0.48 -7.97
N PHE A 141 13.43 -1.77 -8.26
CA PHE A 141 14.06 -2.80 -7.42
C PHE A 141 15.59 -2.68 -7.43
N GLU A 142 16.19 -2.45 -8.60
CA GLU A 142 17.63 -2.21 -8.70
C GLU A 142 18.03 -0.86 -8.06
N THR A 143 17.15 0.15 -8.12
CA THR A 143 17.33 1.41 -7.39
C THR A 143 17.36 1.18 -5.88
N TYR A 144 16.49 0.34 -5.33
CA TYR A 144 16.54 -0.02 -3.91
C TYR A 144 17.83 -0.77 -3.57
N ARG A 145 18.18 -1.76 -4.38
CA ARG A 145 19.39 -2.58 -4.16
C ARG A 145 20.68 -1.75 -4.08
N THR A 146 20.72 -0.64 -4.81
CA THR A 146 21.89 0.24 -4.92
C THR A 146 21.77 1.53 -4.10
N SER A 147 20.71 1.70 -3.31
CA SER A 147 20.49 2.92 -2.50
C SER A 147 21.53 3.06 -1.38
N GLU A 148 22.47 3.98 -1.56
CA GLU A 148 23.48 4.30 -0.55
C GLU A 148 22.86 4.82 0.75
N ALA A 149 21.83 5.67 0.67
CA ALA A 149 21.14 6.22 1.84
C ALA A 149 20.54 5.11 2.71
N MET A 150 19.92 4.12 2.07
CA MET A 150 19.34 2.97 2.76
C MET A 150 20.44 2.10 3.39
N LEU A 151 21.50 1.80 2.64
CA LEU A 151 22.62 0.97 3.10
C LEU A 151 23.49 1.67 4.15
N ALA A 152 23.44 3.00 4.24
CA ALA A 152 24.12 3.84 5.22
C ALA A 152 23.32 4.02 6.53
N THR A 153 22.00 3.86 6.49
CA THR A 153 21.16 3.87 7.70
C THR A 153 21.32 2.56 8.48
N ASP A 154 21.34 2.63 9.82
CA ASP A 154 21.64 1.49 10.69
C ASP A 154 20.39 0.61 10.98
N TYR A 155 19.60 0.32 9.94
CA TYR A 155 18.45 -0.59 10.05
C TYR A 155 18.89 -1.97 10.54
N SER A 156 18.04 -2.64 11.31
CA SER A 156 18.28 -4.02 11.77
C SER A 156 18.28 -4.99 10.59
N SER A 157 17.28 -4.87 9.72
CA SER A 157 17.24 -5.60 8.46
C SER A 157 16.47 -4.84 7.37
N ILE A 158 16.77 -5.16 6.12
CA ILE A 158 16.12 -4.60 4.94
C ILE A 158 15.62 -5.75 4.07
N HIS A 159 14.34 -5.69 3.70
CA HIS A 159 13.68 -6.63 2.81
C HIS A 159 13.33 -5.91 1.50
N LEU A 160 13.98 -6.31 0.41
CA LEU A 160 13.71 -5.78 -0.93
C LEU A 160 12.96 -6.84 -1.73
N ILE A 161 11.76 -6.52 -2.20
CA ILE A 161 10.87 -7.46 -2.88
C ILE A 161 10.49 -6.91 -4.25
N HIS A 162 10.92 -7.58 -5.32
CA HIS A 162 10.35 -7.41 -6.65
C HIS A 162 9.21 -8.40 -6.83
N HIS A 163 7.98 -7.91 -6.90
CA HIS A 163 6.81 -8.72 -7.23
C HIS A 163 6.08 -8.08 -8.43
N PRO A 164 5.99 -8.77 -9.59
CA PRO A 164 5.44 -8.20 -10.83
C PRO A 164 3.90 -7.99 -10.81
N GLY A 165 3.27 -8.06 -9.63
CA GLY A 165 1.82 -8.15 -9.49
C GLY A 165 1.23 -9.52 -9.82
N TYR A 166 -0.07 -9.66 -9.56
CA TYR A 166 -0.86 -10.86 -9.86
C TYR A 166 -1.65 -10.77 -11.18
N SER A 167 -1.45 -9.73 -11.98
CA SER A 167 -2.25 -9.49 -13.19
C SER A 167 -1.50 -8.68 -14.25
N ASP A 168 -1.52 -9.19 -15.49
CA ASP A 168 -0.99 -8.58 -16.72
C ASP A 168 -2.05 -7.72 -17.45
N SER A 169 -3.11 -7.28 -16.76
CA SER A 169 -4.17 -6.51 -17.39
C SER A 169 -3.79 -5.03 -17.47
N GLY A 170 -3.34 -4.63 -18.66
CA GLY A 170 -3.09 -3.25 -19.10
C GLY A 170 -4.31 -2.32 -19.03
N THR A 171 -4.94 -2.18 -17.86
CA THR A 171 -5.89 -1.11 -17.62
C THR A 171 -5.12 0.19 -17.49
N SER A 172 -5.16 0.98 -18.57
CA SER A 172 -4.58 2.31 -18.65
C SER A 172 -5.01 3.19 -17.47
N ARG A 173 -4.20 4.20 -17.17
CA ARG A 173 -4.47 5.24 -16.15
C ARG A 173 -5.87 5.87 -16.30
N MET A 174 -6.48 5.84 -17.50
CA MET A 174 -7.81 6.40 -17.80
C MET A 174 -9.00 5.63 -17.20
N PHE A 175 -8.86 4.34 -16.85
CA PHE A 175 -10.00 3.54 -16.37
C PHE A 175 -10.08 3.42 -14.83
N ARG A 176 -9.17 4.08 -14.10
CA ARG A 176 -9.01 3.98 -12.63
C ARG A 176 -10.25 4.38 -11.82
N HIS A 177 -11.17 5.14 -12.42
CA HIS A 177 -12.40 5.62 -11.78
C HIS A 177 -13.65 4.78 -12.12
N LEU A 178 -13.52 3.71 -12.90
CA LEU A 178 -14.64 2.79 -13.11
C LEU A 178 -14.81 1.91 -11.86
N PRO A 179 -16.01 1.82 -11.26
CA PRO A 179 -16.23 1.10 -10.01
C PRO A 179 -15.72 -0.36 -9.99
N GLY A 180 -15.84 -1.10 -11.09
CA GLY A 180 -15.33 -2.49 -11.20
C GLY A 180 -13.80 -2.59 -11.26
N VAL A 181 -13.14 -1.54 -11.76
CA VAL A 181 -11.68 -1.38 -11.75
C VAL A 181 -11.19 -1.04 -10.35
N GLN A 182 -11.98 -0.28 -9.57
CA GLN A 182 -11.64 0.06 -8.19
C GLN A 182 -11.59 -1.19 -7.30
N HIS A 183 -12.59 -2.07 -7.36
CA HIS A 183 -12.59 -3.32 -6.59
C HIS A 183 -11.37 -4.20 -6.94
N SER A 184 -11.18 -4.50 -8.23
CA SER A 184 -10.07 -5.33 -8.71
C SER A 184 -8.70 -4.75 -8.29
N ARG A 185 -8.54 -3.42 -8.33
CA ARG A 185 -7.34 -2.74 -7.86
C ARG A 185 -7.11 -2.96 -6.36
N ARG A 186 -8.15 -2.80 -5.53
CA ARG A 186 -8.04 -3.00 -4.08
C ARG A 186 -7.75 -4.43 -3.70
N VAL A 187 -8.35 -5.41 -4.38
CA VAL A 187 -8.01 -6.84 -4.22
C VAL A 187 -6.54 -7.09 -4.58
N HIS A 188 -6.07 -6.53 -5.69
CA HIS A 188 -4.67 -6.68 -6.10
C HIS A 188 -3.71 -6.07 -5.06
N MET A 189 -3.99 -4.85 -4.59
CA MET A 189 -3.20 -4.21 -3.53
C MET A 189 -3.23 -5.01 -2.23
N ALA A 190 -4.39 -5.54 -1.83
CA ALA A 190 -4.53 -6.38 -0.65
C ALA A 190 -3.63 -7.62 -0.74
N ARG A 191 -3.59 -8.30 -1.89
CA ARG A 191 -2.71 -9.46 -2.11
C ARG A 191 -1.23 -9.10 -1.98
N LEU A 192 -0.79 -7.98 -2.56
CA LEU A 192 0.60 -7.53 -2.47
C LEU A 192 0.97 -7.10 -1.04
N ARG A 193 0.10 -6.37 -0.34
CA ARG A 193 0.31 -6.00 1.07
C ARG A 193 0.37 -7.25 1.96
N ASN A 194 -0.49 -8.24 1.71
CA ASN A 194 -0.43 -9.53 2.40
C ASN A 194 0.89 -10.24 2.12
N TYR A 195 1.33 -10.30 0.85
CA TYR A 195 2.60 -10.90 0.48
C TYR A 195 3.76 -10.23 1.24
N ALA A 196 3.92 -8.91 1.10
CA ALA A 196 5.01 -8.16 1.74
C ALA A 196 5.01 -8.33 3.27
N SER A 197 3.83 -8.27 3.90
CA SER A 197 3.69 -8.47 5.35
C SER A 197 4.11 -9.89 5.74
N LEU A 198 3.62 -10.91 5.04
CA LEU A 198 3.90 -12.31 5.36
C LEU A 198 5.36 -12.68 5.16
N THR A 199 6.02 -12.22 4.09
CA THR A 199 7.42 -12.59 3.82
C THR A 199 8.43 -11.84 4.69
N SER A 200 8.02 -10.72 5.28
CA SER A 200 8.91 -9.84 6.06
C SER A 200 8.66 -9.90 7.57
N LEU A 201 7.57 -10.53 8.02
CA LEU A 201 7.24 -10.63 9.43
C LEU A 201 8.14 -11.64 10.17
N LEU A 202 9.02 -11.12 11.02
CA LEU A 202 9.77 -11.88 12.02
C LEU A 202 8.98 -12.11 13.32
N PRO A 203 9.30 -13.18 14.09
CA PRO A 203 8.71 -13.43 15.41
C PRO A 203 8.89 -12.28 16.40
N SER A 204 10.01 -11.56 16.32
CA SER A 204 10.38 -10.45 17.20
C SER A 204 9.55 -9.18 17.01
N HIS A 205 8.96 -8.99 15.83
CA HIS A 205 8.19 -7.77 15.56
C HIS A 205 6.98 -7.70 16.48
N GLU A 206 6.80 -6.58 17.17
CA GLU A 206 5.62 -6.26 17.98
C GLU A 206 4.57 -5.52 17.15
N HIS A 207 5.02 -4.76 16.13
CA HIS A 207 4.14 -3.95 15.29
C HIS A 207 4.52 -3.99 13.81
N LEU A 208 3.53 -3.77 12.96
CA LEU A 208 3.68 -3.47 11.53
C LEU A 208 3.21 -2.04 11.29
N LEU A 209 4.02 -1.23 10.62
CA LEU A 209 3.69 0.11 10.17
C LEU A 209 3.67 0.17 8.65
N TRP A 210 2.48 0.24 8.07
CA TRP A 210 2.27 0.48 6.66
C TRP A 210 2.28 1.98 6.36
N ILE A 211 3.03 2.38 5.33
CA ILE A 211 3.11 3.76 4.85
C ILE A 211 2.95 3.73 3.33
N ASP A 212 2.00 4.47 2.78
CA ASP A 212 1.90 4.64 1.33
C ASP A 212 3.10 5.46 0.80
N ALA A 213 3.60 5.12 -0.38
CA ALA A 213 4.84 5.67 -0.92
C ALA A 213 4.79 7.18 -1.20
N ASP A 214 3.61 7.74 -1.43
CA ASP A 214 3.40 9.16 -1.73
C ASP A 214 3.23 10.03 -0.48
N VAL A 215 3.27 9.45 0.72
CA VAL A 215 3.38 10.17 2.00
C VAL A 215 4.74 10.85 2.09
N TYR A 216 4.75 12.15 2.35
CA TYR A 216 5.97 12.98 2.42
C TYR A 216 6.19 13.69 3.75
N GLU A 217 5.19 13.68 4.64
CA GLU A 217 5.29 14.30 5.95
C GLU A 217 4.52 13.48 6.99
N PHE A 218 5.12 13.37 8.17
CA PHE A 218 4.47 12.96 9.41
C PHE A 218 4.48 14.16 10.36
N SER A 219 3.37 14.43 11.03
CA SER A 219 3.39 15.37 12.14
C SER A 219 4.31 14.86 13.26
N PRO A 220 5.03 15.74 13.97
CA PRO A 220 5.94 15.34 15.05
C PRO A 220 5.27 14.42 16.08
N GLY A 221 5.94 13.34 16.44
CA GLY A 221 5.47 12.40 17.47
C GLY A 221 4.31 11.48 17.06
N LEU A 222 3.83 11.53 15.81
CA LEU A 222 2.69 10.69 15.38
C LEU A 222 2.97 9.20 15.60
N VAL A 223 4.09 8.68 15.08
CA VAL A 223 4.38 7.24 15.17
C VAL A 223 4.64 6.82 16.62
N GLN A 224 5.33 7.64 17.41
CA GLN A 224 5.53 7.45 18.85
C GLN A 224 4.20 7.37 19.58
N GLY A 225 3.27 8.28 19.28
CA GLY A 225 1.92 8.28 19.84
C GLY A 225 1.17 6.99 19.51
N MET A 226 1.19 6.56 18.24
CA MET A 226 0.58 5.29 17.82
C MET A 226 1.18 4.09 18.57
N LEU A 227 2.51 4.01 18.69
CA LEU A 227 3.19 2.95 19.44
C LEU A 227 2.82 3.00 20.93
N GLY A 228 2.81 4.20 21.53
CA GLY A 228 2.45 4.43 22.92
C GLY A 228 1.03 4.00 23.26
N PHE A 229 0.04 4.39 22.45
CA PHE A 229 -1.35 3.95 22.62
C PHE A 229 -1.48 2.42 22.49
N SER A 230 -0.78 1.83 21.53
CA SER A 230 -0.80 0.38 21.33
C SER A 230 -0.22 -0.38 22.53
N ALA A 231 0.89 0.12 23.08
CA ALA A 231 1.54 -0.46 24.25
C ALA A 231 0.71 -0.27 25.52
N ALA A 232 0.10 0.90 25.70
CA ALA A 232 -0.65 1.25 26.90
C ALA A 232 -2.04 0.59 26.97
N ASN A 233 -2.63 0.21 25.84
CA ASN A 233 -4.00 -0.30 25.82
C ASN A 233 -4.15 -1.53 24.91
N PRO A 234 -4.50 -2.71 25.46
CA PRO A 234 -4.67 -3.93 24.67
C PRO A 234 -5.82 -3.85 23.66
N ARG A 235 -6.80 -2.95 23.84
CA ARG A 235 -7.90 -2.74 22.88
C ARG A 235 -7.46 -2.01 21.61
N VAL A 236 -6.29 -1.38 21.63
CA VAL A 236 -5.74 -0.59 20.52
C VAL A 236 -4.87 -1.48 19.63
N GLY A 237 -5.53 -2.23 18.75
CA GLY A 237 -4.86 -3.18 17.86
C GLY A 237 -4.44 -2.60 16.52
N ILE A 238 -5.31 -1.76 15.92
CA ILE A 238 -5.13 -1.20 14.59
C ILE A 238 -5.36 0.30 14.68
N GLN A 239 -4.44 1.08 14.15
CA GLN A 239 -4.44 2.54 14.26
C GLN A 239 -4.13 3.19 12.93
N THR A 240 -4.83 4.27 12.62
CA THR A 240 -4.54 5.15 11.49
C THR A 240 -4.58 6.61 11.93
N ALA A 241 -4.18 7.53 11.06
CA ALA A 241 -4.28 8.96 11.27
C ALA A 241 -4.89 9.62 10.03
N ILE A 242 -5.41 10.83 10.19
CA ILE A 242 -5.87 11.61 9.05
C ILE A 242 -4.69 11.91 8.11
N SER A 243 -4.94 11.86 6.81
CA SER A 243 -3.98 12.26 5.80
C SER A 243 -4.50 13.46 5.02
N HIS A 244 -3.61 14.41 4.73
CA HIS A 244 -3.92 15.65 4.05
C HIS A 244 -3.37 15.67 2.61
N PRO A 245 -4.15 16.16 1.62
CA PRO A 245 -3.65 16.35 0.26
C PRO A 245 -2.81 17.61 0.15
N GLY A 246 -1.52 17.40 -0.13
CA GLY A 246 -0.51 18.45 -0.13
C GLY A 246 -0.58 19.30 1.14
N GLU A 247 -0.53 20.63 0.95
CA GLU A 247 -0.59 21.62 2.04
C GLU A 247 -2.01 21.93 2.52
N SER A 248 -3.03 21.27 2.00
CA SER A 248 -4.41 21.50 2.47
C SER A 248 -4.62 20.88 3.86
N ASN A 249 -5.71 21.27 4.53
CA ASN A 249 -6.18 20.61 5.76
C ASN A 249 -7.41 19.73 5.48
N GLY A 250 -7.60 19.33 4.21
CA GLY A 250 -8.67 18.43 3.80
C GLY A 250 -8.39 16.98 4.21
N ASP A 251 -9.43 16.16 4.28
CA ASP A 251 -9.26 14.71 4.44
C ASP A 251 -9.01 14.09 3.06
N TYR A 252 -7.92 13.34 2.92
CA TYR A 252 -7.62 12.58 1.71
C TYR A 252 -8.15 11.14 1.79
N ASP A 253 -7.99 10.49 2.93
CA ASP A 253 -8.25 9.05 3.08
C ASP A 253 -9.63 8.81 3.70
N PHE A 254 -10.62 8.76 2.83
CA PHE A 254 -12.01 8.49 3.22
C PHE A 254 -12.29 7.02 3.60
N ASN A 255 -11.30 6.12 3.60
CA ASN A 255 -11.47 4.73 4.05
C ASN A 255 -11.45 4.62 5.59
N ALA A 256 -10.99 5.68 6.29
CA ALA A 256 -11.09 5.80 7.74
C ALA A 256 -12.43 6.45 8.13
N TRP A 257 -13.33 5.65 8.74
CA TRP A 257 -14.67 6.12 9.08
C TRP A 257 -15.29 5.33 10.25
N ALA A 258 -16.32 5.90 10.87
CA ALA A 258 -17.17 5.27 11.86
C ALA A 258 -18.66 5.42 11.49
N GLY A 259 -19.47 4.42 11.82
CA GLY A 259 -20.93 4.44 11.67
C GLY A 259 -21.51 3.45 10.66
N LEU A 260 -22.75 3.70 10.22
CA LEU A 260 -23.53 2.72 9.43
C LEU A 260 -23.29 2.81 7.93
N ARG A 261 -22.93 1.71 7.28
CA ARG A 261 -22.84 1.65 5.81
C ARG A 261 -24.16 1.22 5.18
N SER A 262 -24.40 1.68 3.96
CA SER A 262 -25.53 1.24 3.16
C SER A 262 -25.40 -0.24 2.80
N THR A 263 -26.53 -0.91 2.59
CA THR A 263 -26.58 -2.31 2.16
C THR A 263 -27.34 -2.42 0.83
N PRO A 264 -26.91 -3.26 -0.11
CA PRO A 264 -27.62 -3.42 -1.37
C PRO A 264 -28.99 -4.08 -1.15
N SER A 265 -29.99 -3.65 -1.90
CA SER A 265 -31.25 -4.39 -2.03
C SER A 265 -31.02 -5.77 -2.69
N PRO A 266 -31.95 -6.74 -2.56
CA PRO A 266 -31.80 -8.05 -3.20
C PRO A 266 -31.53 -7.97 -4.72
N ARG A 267 -32.15 -7.03 -5.42
CA ARG A 267 -31.91 -6.79 -6.86
C ARG A 267 -30.51 -6.24 -7.15
N GLN A 268 -30.01 -5.34 -6.30
CA GLN A 268 -28.64 -4.84 -6.42
C GLN A 268 -27.62 -5.92 -6.10
N ARG A 269 -27.87 -6.74 -5.06
CA ARG A 269 -27.02 -7.88 -4.70
C ARG A 269 -26.89 -8.87 -5.85
N GLU A 270 -27.98 -9.19 -6.53
CA GLU A 270 -27.93 -10.10 -7.68
C GLU A 270 -27.12 -9.55 -8.86
N LYS A 271 -27.12 -8.22 -9.06
CA LYS A 271 -26.27 -7.59 -10.08
C LYS A 271 -24.80 -7.53 -9.66
N LEU A 272 -24.52 -7.28 -8.38
CA LEU A 272 -23.16 -7.34 -7.83
C LEU A 272 -22.49 -8.69 -8.03
N ARG A 273 -23.27 -9.79 -8.06
CA ARG A 273 -22.71 -11.12 -8.36
C ARG A 273 -22.11 -11.25 -9.76
N LYS A 274 -22.51 -10.36 -10.67
CA LYS A 274 -22.06 -10.36 -12.07
C LYS A 274 -21.08 -9.22 -12.36
N ASP A 275 -21.25 -8.09 -11.68
CA ASP A 275 -20.42 -6.90 -11.83
C ASP A 275 -20.20 -6.24 -10.45
N LYS A 276 -19.00 -6.42 -9.90
CA LYS A 276 -18.59 -5.87 -8.60
C LYS A 276 -18.54 -4.33 -8.60
N GLY A 277 -18.52 -3.70 -9.77
CA GLY A 277 -18.62 -2.25 -9.91
C GLY A 277 -20.04 -1.71 -9.90
N TYR A 278 -21.05 -2.57 -9.98
CA TYR A 278 -22.43 -2.11 -10.14
C TYR A 278 -22.93 -1.24 -8.99
N TRP A 279 -22.42 -1.48 -7.79
CA TRP A 279 -22.84 -0.79 -6.58
C TRP A 279 -21.69 -0.72 -5.58
N GLN A 280 -21.63 0.37 -4.82
CA GLN A 280 -20.65 0.57 -3.78
C GLN A 280 -21.36 0.99 -2.50
N ALA A 281 -20.94 0.40 -1.38
CA ALA A 281 -21.41 0.84 -0.09
C ALA A 281 -20.97 2.28 0.16
N GLY A 282 -21.85 3.03 0.81
CA GLY A 282 -21.64 4.43 1.17
C GLY A 282 -22.03 4.65 2.62
N GLY A 283 -21.56 5.73 3.23
CA GLY A 283 -22.05 6.13 4.55
C GLY A 283 -23.55 6.42 4.51
N VAL A 284 -24.27 6.01 5.55
CA VAL A 284 -25.68 6.40 5.72
C VAL A 284 -25.71 7.84 6.24
N ARG A 285 -26.43 8.71 5.52
CA ARG A 285 -26.51 10.14 5.85
C ARG A 285 -26.86 10.37 7.31
N GLY A 286 -26.02 11.13 8.02
CA GLY A 286 -26.18 11.47 9.45
C GLY A 286 -25.88 10.32 10.41
N LYS A 287 -25.45 9.16 9.91
CA LYS A 287 -25.11 7.97 10.71
C LYS A 287 -23.71 7.42 10.42
N SER A 288 -22.95 8.09 9.56
CA SER A 288 -21.55 7.80 9.27
C SER A 288 -20.78 9.09 9.22
N LYS A 289 -19.55 9.05 9.69
CA LYS A 289 -18.61 10.17 9.64
C LYS A 289 -17.23 9.66 9.26
N HIS A 290 -16.55 10.40 8.39
CA HIS A 290 -15.15 10.14 8.08
C HIS A 290 -14.24 10.69 9.17
N MET A 291 -12.98 10.24 9.18
CA MET A 291 -11.98 10.64 10.17
C MET A 291 -11.87 12.17 10.30
N GLY A 292 -11.83 12.90 9.19
CA GLY A 292 -11.78 14.37 9.22
C GLY A 292 -13.03 15.05 9.79
N GLU A 293 -14.21 14.42 9.72
CA GLU A 293 -15.41 14.93 10.38
C GLU A 293 -15.37 14.66 11.89
N LEU A 294 -15.00 13.44 12.28
CA LEU A 294 -14.90 13.03 13.68
C LEU A 294 -13.86 13.86 14.43
N ARG A 295 -12.68 14.08 13.82
CA ARG A 295 -11.62 14.89 14.41
C ARG A 295 -12.06 16.34 14.63
N ARG A 296 -12.73 16.95 13.64
CA ARG A 296 -13.22 18.32 13.75
C ARG A 296 -14.24 18.48 14.87
N GLU A 297 -15.11 17.49 15.09
CA GLU A 297 -16.06 17.51 16.20
C GLU A 297 -15.37 17.49 17.57
N ILE A 298 -14.30 16.69 17.70
CA ILE A 298 -13.48 16.64 18.92
C ILE A 298 -12.75 17.97 19.14
N GLU A 299 -12.13 18.54 18.11
CA GLU A 299 -11.46 19.84 18.19
C GLU A 299 -12.43 20.94 18.63
N LEU A 300 -13.62 21.00 18.01
CA LEU A 300 -14.67 21.95 18.40
C LEU A 300 -15.18 21.73 19.84
N ALA A 301 -15.24 20.48 20.31
CA ALA A 301 -15.62 20.18 21.68
C ALA A 301 -14.54 20.63 22.68
N ARG A 302 -13.26 20.41 22.38
CA ARG A 302 -12.12 20.87 23.19
C ARG A 302 -12.10 22.40 23.30
N ASP A 303 -12.32 23.10 22.20
CA ASP A 303 -12.38 24.57 22.17
C ASP A 303 -13.51 25.13 23.04
N LYS A 304 -14.68 24.49 23.04
CA LYS A 304 -15.81 24.86 23.91
C LYS A 304 -15.52 24.61 25.38
N GLN A 305 -14.85 23.50 25.72
CA GLN A 305 -14.47 23.20 27.10
C GLN A 305 -13.40 24.17 27.63
N ALA A 306 -12.49 24.63 26.76
CA ALA A 306 -11.49 25.64 27.10
C ALA A 306 -12.10 27.04 27.30
N ASN A 307 -13.34 27.29 26.84
CA ASN A 307 -14.04 28.57 27.00
C ASN A 307 -15.45 28.38 27.62
N PRO A 308 -15.55 28.36 28.97
CA PRO A 308 -16.69 27.77 29.69
C PRO A 308 -18.00 28.57 29.70
N GLU A 309 -18.12 29.69 28.98
CA GLU A 309 -19.38 30.47 28.92
C GLU A 309 -20.53 29.77 28.15
N SER A 310 -20.32 28.55 27.63
CA SER A 310 -21.33 27.83 26.82
C SER A 310 -21.42 26.32 27.07
N ALA A 311 -20.87 25.81 28.18
CA ALA A 311 -20.87 24.38 28.46
C ALA A 311 -22.23 23.89 29.00
N GLU A 312 -22.99 23.16 28.18
CA GLU A 312 -24.08 22.31 28.68
C GLU A 312 -23.54 20.97 29.20
N PRO A 313 -24.22 20.33 30.18
CA PRO A 313 -23.78 19.06 30.73
C PRO A 313 -23.93 17.96 29.67
N SER A 314 -22.84 17.26 29.35
CA SER A 314 -22.89 16.06 28.53
C SER A 314 -23.45 14.89 29.34
N GLU A 315 -24.43 14.17 28.79
CA GLU A 315 -24.95 12.94 29.37
C GLU A 315 -23.84 11.88 29.50
N GLU A 316 -23.65 11.37 30.72
CA GLU A 316 -22.76 10.25 31.02
C GLU A 316 -23.31 8.96 30.41
N GLY A 317 -22.94 8.72 29.16
CA GLY A 317 -23.01 7.41 28.54
C GLY A 317 -21.71 6.65 28.81
N GLU A 318 -21.82 5.47 29.40
CA GLU A 318 -20.77 4.44 29.48
C GLU A 318 -20.11 4.31 28.10
N SER A 319 -18.83 4.69 27.92
CA SER A 319 -18.27 4.67 26.57
C SER A 319 -16.81 4.22 26.52
N ASP A 320 -16.56 3.35 25.55
CA ASP A 320 -15.31 2.69 25.19
C ASP A 320 -14.15 3.67 24.84
N GLN A 321 -14.29 4.98 25.09
CA GLN A 321 -13.37 6.03 24.67
C GLN A 321 -12.00 5.95 25.35
N ILE A 322 -10.97 6.29 24.57
CA ILE A 322 -9.59 6.44 25.02
C ILE A 322 -9.19 7.85 24.61
N GLU A 323 -8.73 8.66 25.56
CA GLU A 323 -8.31 10.03 25.29
C GLU A 323 -7.25 10.06 24.16
N GLY A 324 -7.42 10.98 23.21
CA GLY A 324 -6.54 11.08 22.03
C GLY A 324 -6.84 10.08 20.91
N LEU A 325 -7.82 9.19 21.06
CA LEU A 325 -8.25 8.23 20.04
C LEU A 325 -9.74 8.32 19.70
N ILE A 326 -10.03 8.02 18.44
CA ILE A 326 -11.39 7.90 17.90
C ILE A 326 -11.63 6.44 17.56
N ARG A 327 -12.72 5.85 18.07
CA ARG A 327 -13.10 4.50 17.64
C ARG A 327 -13.56 4.52 16.18
N LEU A 328 -13.02 3.62 15.36
CA LEU A 328 -13.37 3.50 13.95
C LEU A 328 -13.99 2.14 13.63
N ASP A 329 -14.89 2.13 12.65
CA ASP A 329 -15.44 0.90 12.07
C ASP A 329 -14.60 0.41 10.88
N SER A 330 -13.79 1.30 10.31
CA SER A 330 -12.92 1.07 9.17
C SER A 330 -11.69 1.98 9.22
N VAL A 331 -10.57 1.50 8.67
CA VAL A 331 -9.30 2.26 8.60
C VAL A 331 -8.84 2.38 7.16
N GLY A 332 -8.13 3.48 6.91
CA GLY A 332 -7.31 3.65 5.73
C GLY A 332 -5.94 2.99 5.86
N ALA A 333 -5.17 3.03 4.77
CA ALA A 333 -3.83 2.42 4.70
C ALA A 333 -2.72 3.41 4.34
N THR A 334 -3.02 4.72 4.24
CA THR A 334 -2.00 5.74 3.99
C THR A 334 -0.93 5.76 5.07
N VAL A 335 -1.36 5.69 6.34
CA VAL A 335 -0.51 5.32 7.48
C VAL A 335 -1.33 4.39 8.38
N LEU A 336 -0.76 3.22 8.69
CA LEU A 336 -1.49 2.19 9.42
C LEU A 336 -0.54 1.39 10.32
N LEU A 337 -0.70 1.52 11.63
CA LEU A 337 0.00 0.73 12.63
C LEU A 337 -0.88 -0.43 13.10
N MET A 338 -0.34 -1.64 13.14
CA MET A 338 -1.02 -2.83 13.62
C MET A 338 -0.15 -3.61 14.59
N LYS A 339 -0.76 -4.20 15.63
CA LYS A 339 -0.08 -5.18 16.47
C LYS A 339 0.23 -6.45 15.66
N ALA A 340 1.49 -6.88 15.68
CA ALA A 340 1.97 -8.03 14.91
C ALA A 340 1.31 -9.36 15.30
N HIS A 341 0.94 -9.52 16.57
CA HIS A 341 0.27 -10.73 17.04
C HIS A 341 -1.10 -10.95 16.35
N LEU A 342 -1.79 -9.89 15.92
CA LEU A 342 -3.04 -10.01 15.16
C LEU A 342 -2.79 -10.63 13.78
N TRP A 343 -1.69 -10.22 13.13
CA TRP A 343 -1.26 -10.81 11.86
C TRP A 343 -0.95 -12.30 12.01
N ARG A 344 -0.31 -12.68 13.13
CA ARG A 344 -0.03 -14.08 13.47
C ARG A 344 -1.27 -14.92 13.78
N GLN A 345 -2.39 -14.29 14.18
CA GLN A 345 -3.70 -14.95 14.29
C GLN A 345 -4.42 -15.11 12.95
N GLY A 346 -3.84 -14.63 11.84
CA GLY A 346 -4.43 -14.72 10.50
C GLY A 346 -5.12 -13.44 10.03
N LEU A 347 -4.95 -12.31 10.73
CA LEU A 347 -5.36 -11.01 10.17
C LEU A 347 -4.64 -10.77 8.84
N SER A 348 -5.37 -10.28 7.84
CA SER A 348 -4.83 -9.93 6.54
C SER A 348 -5.68 -8.83 5.89
N PHE A 349 -5.09 -8.06 4.96
CA PHE A 349 -5.87 -7.17 4.10
C PHE A 349 -6.85 -8.02 3.30
N ALA A 350 -8.13 -7.65 3.31
CA ALA A 350 -9.16 -8.47 2.70
C ALA A 350 -8.99 -8.54 1.18
N THR A 351 -8.82 -9.74 0.65
CA THR A 351 -8.67 -9.98 -0.80
C THR A 351 -10.01 -10.18 -1.52
N SER A 352 -11.10 -9.88 -0.83
CA SER A 352 -12.48 -9.92 -1.29
C SER A 352 -13.30 -8.98 -0.41
N TYR A 353 -14.52 -8.66 -0.81
CA TYR A 353 -15.47 -8.02 0.09
C TYR A 353 -15.88 -8.98 1.21
N LEU A 354 -15.64 -8.63 2.47
CA LEU A 354 -15.98 -9.48 3.62
C LEU A 354 -17.43 -9.31 4.08
N VAL A 355 -17.96 -8.09 4.04
CA VAL A 355 -19.30 -7.80 4.54
C VAL A 355 -20.33 -8.29 3.53
N GLY A 356 -21.20 -9.19 3.99
CA GLY A 356 -22.25 -9.77 3.17
C GLY A 356 -21.82 -10.98 2.33
N THR A 357 -20.65 -11.54 2.60
CA THR A 357 -20.17 -12.77 1.97
C THR A 357 -21.08 -13.95 2.30
N ASP A 358 -21.32 -14.77 1.28
CA ASP A 358 -22.05 -16.02 1.39
C ASP A 358 -21.25 -17.15 0.69
N TRP A 359 -21.75 -18.38 0.73
CA TRP A 359 -21.07 -19.54 0.12
C TRP A 359 -20.95 -19.47 -1.41
N GLN A 360 -21.77 -18.64 -2.06
CA GLN A 360 -21.83 -18.55 -3.52
C GLN A 360 -20.95 -17.43 -4.05
N ASP A 361 -20.76 -16.36 -3.27
CA ASP A 361 -20.04 -15.18 -3.73
C ASP A 361 -19.53 -14.31 -2.58
N GLU A 362 -18.47 -13.54 -2.84
CA GLU A 362 -18.00 -12.50 -1.94
C GLU A 362 -19.07 -11.44 -1.68
N GLY A 363 -18.88 -10.65 -0.62
CA GLY A 363 -19.79 -9.60 -0.18
C GLY A 363 -19.85 -8.38 -1.09
N TRP A 364 -20.06 -7.20 -0.48
CA TRP A 364 -20.19 -5.92 -1.20
C TRP A 364 -19.44 -4.75 -0.54
N ASP A 365 -18.80 -4.97 0.60
CA ASP A 365 -18.04 -3.95 1.33
C ASP A 365 -16.86 -4.56 2.08
N ALA A 366 -16.02 -3.70 2.66
CA ALA A 366 -14.87 -4.07 3.49
C ALA A 366 -13.81 -4.93 2.76
N VAL A 367 -13.32 -4.43 1.62
CA VAL A 367 -12.16 -4.98 0.91
C VAL A 367 -10.89 -4.28 1.39
N GLU A 368 -9.74 -4.95 1.25
CA GLU A 368 -8.43 -4.43 1.57
C GLU A 368 -8.32 -3.94 3.04
N SER A 369 -8.07 -2.65 3.28
CA SER A 369 -7.83 -2.08 4.62
C SER A 369 -9.10 -1.99 5.45
N GLU A 370 -10.24 -1.68 4.82
CA GLU A 370 -11.54 -1.63 5.49
C GLU A 370 -11.94 -3.02 6.04
N GLY A 371 -11.49 -4.10 5.38
CA GLY A 371 -11.68 -5.47 5.83
C GLY A 371 -10.97 -5.82 7.14
N LEU A 372 -9.91 -5.10 7.50
CA LEU A 372 -9.14 -5.35 8.73
C LEU A 372 -10.01 -5.16 9.98
N CYS A 373 -10.80 -4.09 10.02
CA CYS A 373 -11.65 -3.77 11.16
C CYS A 373 -12.86 -4.69 11.30
N VAL A 374 -13.25 -5.36 10.21
CA VAL A 374 -14.27 -6.41 10.23
C VAL A 374 -13.66 -7.71 10.77
N ALA A 375 -12.48 -8.09 10.26
CA ALA A 375 -11.80 -9.33 10.64
C ALA A 375 -11.32 -9.32 12.10
N VAL A 376 -10.73 -8.21 12.56
CA VAL A 376 -10.10 -8.11 13.89
C VAL A 376 -11.06 -8.31 15.05
N ARG A 377 -12.36 -8.03 14.85
CA ARG A 377 -13.41 -8.18 15.89
C ARG A 377 -13.53 -9.62 16.41
N ASN A 378 -13.18 -10.59 15.58
CA ASN A 378 -13.27 -12.02 15.94
C ASN A 378 -11.94 -12.58 16.44
N LEU A 379 -10.86 -11.79 16.43
CA LEU A 379 -9.55 -12.22 16.90
C LEU A 379 -9.46 -12.10 18.42
N ILE A 380 -8.59 -12.93 18.99
CA ILE A 380 -8.35 -12.99 20.43
C ILE A 380 -7.52 -11.78 20.83
N ASN A 381 -7.96 -11.10 21.89
CA ASN A 381 -7.07 -10.22 22.64
C ASN A 381 -6.25 -11.10 23.60
N GLU A 382 -4.94 -11.20 23.38
CA GLU A 382 -4.07 -12.07 24.19
C GLU A 382 -4.09 -11.72 25.68
N GLU A 383 -4.32 -10.46 26.04
CA GLU A 383 -4.39 -10.03 27.44
C GLU A 383 -5.69 -10.47 28.12
N TYR A 384 -6.82 -10.45 27.40
CA TYR A 384 -8.12 -10.86 27.95
C TYR A 384 -8.43 -12.35 27.74
N GLY A 385 -7.64 -13.06 26.93
CA GLY A 385 -7.83 -14.48 26.63
C GLY A 385 -9.18 -14.80 25.95
N ARG A 386 -9.83 -13.80 25.32
CA ARG A 386 -11.15 -13.97 24.67
C ARG A 386 -11.29 -13.15 23.38
N PRO A 387 -12.13 -13.58 22.42
CA PRO A 387 -12.47 -12.79 21.22
C PRO A 387 -13.14 -11.46 21.56
N GLY A 388 -13.04 -10.48 20.65
CA GLY A 388 -13.82 -9.22 20.72
C GLY A 388 -13.17 -8.09 21.51
N GLY A 389 -11.93 -8.25 21.97
CA GLY A 389 -11.24 -7.27 22.80
C GLY A 389 -10.34 -6.29 22.05
N VAL A 390 -10.27 -6.31 20.72
CA VAL A 390 -9.35 -5.49 19.91
C VAL A 390 -10.16 -4.71 18.87
N GLY A 391 -9.77 -3.47 18.56
CA GLY A 391 -10.30 -2.85 17.36
C GLY A 391 -9.49 -1.71 16.79
N CYS A 392 -10.18 -0.95 15.95
CA CYS A 392 -9.61 0.06 15.07
C CYS A 392 -9.80 1.45 15.65
N TRP A 393 -8.76 2.26 15.50
CA TRP A 393 -8.70 3.59 16.10
C TRP A 393 -8.08 4.61 15.13
N GLY A 394 -8.56 5.83 15.22
CA GLY A 394 -7.96 6.99 14.58
C GLY A 394 -7.26 7.85 15.63
N ILE A 395 -6.02 8.27 15.35
CA ILE A 395 -5.30 9.22 16.20
C ILE A 395 -5.90 10.62 16.01
N VAL A 396 -6.27 11.27 17.12
CA VAL A 396 -6.79 12.65 17.10
C VAL A 396 -5.66 13.64 16.82
N ASP A 397 -4.60 13.56 17.62
CA ASP A 397 -3.48 14.50 17.62
C ASP A 397 -2.35 13.96 16.74
N GLY A 398 -2.48 14.17 15.44
CA GLY A 398 -1.45 13.82 14.45
C GLY A 398 -2.02 13.72 13.04
N TYR A 399 -1.14 13.83 12.04
CA TYR A 399 -1.51 13.74 10.64
C TYR A 399 -0.34 13.28 9.77
N THR A 400 -0.65 12.85 8.55
CA THR A 400 0.31 12.72 7.46
C THR A 400 -0.04 13.67 6.32
N ARG A 401 0.93 13.99 5.46
CA ARG A 401 0.66 14.63 4.16
C ARG A 401 1.10 13.72 3.02
N HIS A 402 0.33 13.71 1.95
CA HIS A 402 0.66 12.94 0.76
C HIS A 402 0.68 13.85 -0.49
N SER A 403 1.43 13.41 -1.50
CA SER A 403 1.63 14.16 -2.73
C SER A 403 0.34 14.28 -3.54
N ASN A 404 0.08 15.45 -4.13
CA ASN A 404 -0.97 15.59 -5.14
C ASN A 404 -0.54 14.86 -6.41
N SER A 405 -1.33 13.87 -6.84
CA SER A 405 -1.04 12.97 -7.98
C SER A 405 -1.04 13.65 -9.34
#